data_AF-A0A812SIH7-F1
#
_entry.id   AF-A0A812SIH7-F1
#
_cell.length_a   1.000
_cell.length_b   1.000
_cell.length_c   1.000
_cell.angle_alpha   90.00
_cell.angle_beta   90.00
_cell.angle_gamma   90.00
#
_symmetry.space_group_name_H-M   'P 1'
#
loop_
_entity.id
_entity.type
_entity.pdbx_description
1 polymer ?
#
loop_
_entity_poly.entity_id
_entity_poly.type
_entity_poly.pdbx_seq_one_letter_code
_entity_poly.pdbx_strand_id
1 'polypeptide(L)'
;MKDIDGVDASKYVSELTECILEAAGNSLKLKELSAVSKVCSKLNATYEEFGSLLGKGLLKAFSSTPPAELNRRRFLLRMCAELCLIECVQAAKPPLVEMFTELCDISVAEEQLVTNFTIISSLAQKHAVSCFNIIPAKQQAYAEALGKDWPERQCVLEEASRNQLQQLAVNAYQSAAGGLLRSAHSRLLEQEKTNQTLRVDKGQVDAENEQKHTQLKEALQKIEATLTTLSEFLNQPMPTTVEEEEPNVSRIGAGENSKEEAPEEEEVLIFEAGPWCRAS
;
A
#
# COMPACT_ATOMS: atom_id res chain seq x y z
N MET A 1 10.93 1.73 -28.82
CA MET A 1 11.87 0.61 -29.01
C MET A 1 12.71 0.81 -30.25
N LYS A 2 12.12 0.87 -31.47
CA LYS A 2 12.86 1.10 -32.72
C LYS A 2 13.78 2.34 -32.69
N ASP A 3 13.33 3.43 -32.07
CA ASP A 3 14.15 4.66 -31.99
C ASP A 3 15.34 4.52 -31.04
N ILE A 4 15.25 3.67 -30.01
CA ILE A 4 16.36 3.40 -29.07
C ILE A 4 17.45 2.58 -29.78
N ASP A 5 17.06 1.67 -30.67
CA ASP A 5 18.01 0.86 -31.44
C ASP A 5 18.73 1.66 -32.53
N GLY A 6 18.20 2.82 -32.93
CA GLY A 6 18.70 3.64 -34.03
C GLY A 6 19.59 4.82 -33.62
N VAL A 7 19.79 5.06 -32.32
CA VAL A 7 20.51 6.25 -31.80
C VAL A 7 21.53 5.83 -30.76
N ASP A 8 22.79 6.25 -30.95
CA ASP A 8 23.81 6.18 -29.91
C ASP A 8 23.64 7.37 -28.96
N ALA A 9 23.14 7.10 -27.76
CA ALA A 9 22.93 8.08 -26.71
C ALA A 9 23.92 7.93 -25.54
N SER A 10 25.09 7.31 -25.77
CA SER A 10 26.07 7.02 -24.71
C SER A 10 26.54 8.27 -23.95
N LYS A 11 26.52 9.45 -24.59
CA LYS A 11 26.87 10.74 -23.96
C LYS A 11 25.71 11.41 -23.22
N TYR A 12 24.51 10.87 -23.33
CA TYR A 12 23.26 11.48 -22.85
C TYR A 12 22.55 10.61 -21.80
N VAL A 13 23.27 9.64 -21.20
CA VAL A 13 22.66 8.69 -20.24
C VAL A 13 22.08 9.43 -19.03
N SER A 14 22.75 10.49 -18.56
CA SER A 14 22.24 11.33 -17.47
C SER A 14 20.90 11.98 -17.85
N GLU A 15 20.87 12.64 -19.01
CA GLU A 15 19.68 13.32 -19.54
C GLU A 15 18.54 12.33 -19.77
N LEU A 16 18.83 11.11 -20.25
CA LEU A 16 17.83 10.05 -20.38
C LEU A 16 17.21 9.70 -19.03
N THR A 17 18.02 9.55 -17.97
CA THR A 17 17.48 9.27 -16.63
C THR A 17 16.66 10.44 -16.08
N GLU A 18 17.11 11.67 -16.30
CA GLU A 18 16.40 12.89 -15.87
C GLU A 18 15.05 13.02 -16.57
N CYS A 19 14.99 12.84 -17.89
CA CYS A 19 13.74 12.88 -18.66
C CYS A 19 12.72 11.83 -18.17
N ILE A 20 13.19 10.61 -17.86
CA ILE A 20 12.33 9.56 -17.32
C ILE A 20 11.77 9.96 -15.94
N LEU A 21 12.62 10.50 -15.07
CA LEU A 21 12.24 10.91 -13.71
C LEU A 21 11.34 12.15 -13.67
N GLU A 22 11.51 13.07 -14.61
CA GLU A 22 10.64 14.22 -14.79
C GLU A 22 9.24 13.80 -15.23
N ALA A 23 9.14 12.81 -16.12
CA ALA A 23 7.85 12.25 -16.57
C ALA A 23 7.18 11.36 -15.51
N ALA A 24 7.95 10.69 -14.66
CA ALA A 24 7.50 9.71 -13.68
C ALA A 24 6.49 10.31 -12.68
N GLY A 25 5.24 9.86 -12.75
CA GLY A 25 4.17 10.28 -11.86
C GLY A 25 3.60 11.68 -12.14
N ASN A 26 4.18 12.42 -13.10
CA ASN A 26 3.68 13.72 -13.56
C ASN A 26 2.84 13.56 -14.82
N SER A 27 3.45 13.05 -15.89
CA SER A 27 2.78 12.75 -17.15
C SER A 27 2.45 11.27 -17.28
N LEU A 28 3.31 10.40 -16.74
CA LEU A 28 3.12 8.95 -16.73
C LEU A 28 2.29 8.50 -15.53
N LYS A 29 1.30 7.62 -15.79
CA LYS A 29 0.41 7.03 -14.78
C LYS A 29 0.75 5.56 -14.58
N LEU A 30 0.24 4.96 -13.48
CA LEU A 30 0.53 3.57 -13.12
C LEU A 30 0.21 2.54 -14.23
N LYS A 31 -0.74 2.82 -15.12
CA LYS A 31 -1.05 1.97 -16.29
C LYS A 31 0.10 1.87 -17.29
N GLU A 32 0.95 2.88 -17.36
CA GLU A 32 2.12 2.94 -18.26
C GLU A 32 3.36 2.31 -17.63
N LEU A 33 3.30 1.92 -16.36
CA LEU A 33 4.47 1.44 -15.61
C LEU A 33 5.15 0.24 -16.29
N SER A 34 4.39 -0.70 -16.83
CA SER A 34 4.95 -1.84 -17.56
C SER A 34 5.72 -1.42 -18.83
N ALA A 35 5.25 -0.39 -19.53
CA ALA A 35 5.94 0.15 -20.70
C ALA A 35 7.24 0.86 -20.29
N VAL A 36 7.20 1.62 -19.20
CA VAL A 36 8.38 2.28 -18.62
C VAL A 36 9.43 1.25 -18.23
N SER A 37 9.05 0.17 -17.53
CA SER A 37 9.97 -0.92 -17.14
C SER A 37 10.68 -1.54 -18.34
N LYS A 38 9.98 -1.75 -19.47
CA LYS A 38 10.59 -2.28 -20.70
C LYS A 38 11.60 -1.31 -21.31
N VAL A 39 11.31 -0.01 -21.29
CA VAL A 39 12.24 1.03 -21.76
C VAL A 39 13.48 1.05 -20.85
N CYS A 40 13.30 1.08 -19.54
CA CYS A 40 14.40 1.07 -18.58
C CYS A 40 15.27 -0.19 -18.70
N SER A 41 14.67 -1.37 -18.85
CA SER A 41 15.40 -2.62 -19.08
C SER A 41 16.28 -2.56 -20.33
N LYS A 42 15.73 -2.06 -21.44
CA LYS A 42 16.50 -1.90 -22.69
C LYS A 42 17.64 -0.90 -22.55
N LEU A 43 17.39 0.25 -21.92
CA LEU A 43 18.42 1.25 -21.66
C LEU A 43 19.52 0.71 -20.76
N ASN A 44 19.16 -0.03 -19.70
CA ASN A 44 20.12 -0.67 -18.81
C ASN A 44 20.99 -1.72 -19.50
N ALA A 45 20.40 -2.51 -20.41
CA ALA A 45 21.15 -3.47 -21.22
C ALA A 45 22.07 -2.82 -22.27
N THR A 46 21.83 -1.55 -22.60
CA THR A 46 22.60 -0.81 -23.62
C THR A 46 23.69 0.07 -22.99
N TYR A 47 23.42 0.66 -21.83
CA TYR A 47 24.28 1.64 -21.18
C TYR A 47 24.56 1.21 -19.73
N GLU A 48 25.82 0.83 -19.46
CA GLU A 48 26.26 0.26 -18.18
C GLU A 48 25.94 1.16 -16.96
N GLU A 49 26.06 2.47 -17.11
CA GLU A 49 25.85 3.43 -16.01
C GLU A 49 24.36 3.77 -15.75
N PHE A 50 23.45 3.38 -16.65
CA PHE A 50 22.05 3.80 -16.62
C PHE A 50 21.35 3.41 -15.32
N GLY A 51 21.45 2.14 -14.90
CA GLY A 51 20.79 1.65 -13.69
C GLY A 51 21.24 2.37 -12.42
N SER A 52 22.54 2.66 -12.32
CA SER A 52 23.13 3.38 -11.18
C SER A 52 22.65 4.83 -11.10
N LEU A 53 22.63 5.54 -12.25
CA LEU A 53 22.13 6.91 -12.33
C LEU A 53 20.63 6.99 -12.04
N LEU A 54 19.84 6.08 -12.63
CA LEU A 54 18.40 6.01 -12.42
C LEU A 54 18.06 5.71 -10.96
N GLY A 55 18.78 4.77 -10.32
CA GLY A 55 18.58 4.43 -8.91
C GLY A 55 18.80 5.62 -7.97
N LYS A 56 19.90 6.36 -8.15
CA LYS A 56 20.20 7.59 -7.39
C LYS A 56 19.15 8.67 -7.66
N GLY A 57 18.76 8.84 -8.91
CA GLY A 57 17.76 9.82 -9.32
C GLY A 57 16.37 9.52 -8.77
N LEU A 58 15.96 8.24 -8.67
CA LEU A 58 14.69 7.82 -8.07
C LEU A 58 14.58 8.22 -6.61
N LEU A 59 15.60 7.92 -5.81
CA LEU A 59 15.63 8.30 -4.39
C LEU A 59 15.50 9.81 -4.23
N LYS A 60 16.32 10.56 -4.98
CA LYS A 60 16.29 12.03 -4.97
C LYS A 60 14.91 12.57 -5.38
N ALA A 61 14.34 12.06 -6.47
CA ALA A 61 13.04 12.48 -6.97
C ALA A 61 11.95 12.22 -5.92
N PHE A 62 11.96 11.05 -5.28
CA PHE A 62 11.00 10.70 -4.24
C PHE A 62 11.10 11.61 -3.02
N SER A 63 12.30 11.79 -2.46
CA SER A 63 12.51 12.63 -1.28
C SER A 63 12.26 14.12 -1.56
N SER A 64 12.45 14.58 -2.80
CA SER A 64 12.07 15.94 -3.22
C SER A 64 10.58 16.12 -3.49
N THR A 65 9.82 15.03 -3.66
CA THR A 65 8.40 15.08 -3.94
C THR A 65 7.62 15.35 -2.65
N PRO A 66 6.83 16.44 -2.57
CA PRO A 66 6.08 16.76 -1.36
C PRO A 66 5.14 15.62 -0.95
N PRO A 67 4.90 15.38 0.36
CA PRO A 67 3.97 14.34 0.83
C PRO A 67 2.56 14.47 0.24
N ALA A 68 2.11 15.70 -0.04
CA ALA A 68 0.81 15.97 -0.66
C ALA A 68 0.70 15.46 -2.11
N GLU A 69 1.82 15.28 -2.83
CA GLU A 69 1.85 14.73 -4.19
C GLU A 69 1.81 13.19 -4.18
N LEU A 70 0.77 12.63 -3.55
CA LEU A 70 0.63 11.20 -3.28
C LEU A 70 0.74 10.32 -4.53
N ASN A 71 0.23 10.78 -5.68
CA ASN A 71 0.24 10.03 -6.94
C ASN A 71 1.66 9.87 -7.49
N ARG A 72 2.48 10.92 -7.38
CA ARG A 72 3.86 10.90 -7.84
C ARG A 72 4.73 10.04 -6.92
N ARG A 73 4.61 10.22 -5.60
CA ARG A 73 5.30 9.35 -4.62
C ARG A 73 4.93 7.88 -4.82
N ARG A 74 3.64 7.59 -5.01
CA ARG A 74 3.15 6.24 -5.34
C ARG A 74 3.77 5.70 -6.62
N PHE A 75 3.79 6.49 -7.70
CA PHE A 75 4.39 6.07 -8.96
C PHE A 75 5.88 5.76 -8.81
N LEU A 76 6.65 6.65 -8.19
CA LEU A 76 8.10 6.49 -8.00
C LEU A 76 8.42 5.24 -7.17
N LEU A 77 7.68 4.98 -6.08
CA LEU A 77 7.86 3.78 -5.26
C LEU A 77 7.56 2.50 -6.06
N ARG A 78 6.42 2.47 -6.77
CA ARG A 78 6.01 1.35 -7.62
C ARG A 78 7.04 1.10 -8.73
N MET A 79 7.56 2.17 -9.34
CA MET A 79 8.61 2.09 -10.36
C MET A 79 9.90 1.54 -9.79
N CYS A 80 10.35 2.02 -8.62
CA CYS A 80 11.55 1.49 -7.99
C CYS A 80 11.45 -0.02 -7.73
N ALA A 81 10.31 -0.48 -7.22
CA ALA A 81 10.06 -1.91 -7.01
C ALA A 81 10.11 -2.73 -8.32
N GLU A 82 9.43 -2.29 -9.38
CA GLU A 82 9.47 -2.96 -10.69
C GLU A 82 10.90 -3.00 -11.27
N LEU A 83 11.69 -1.94 -11.08
CA LEU A 83 13.08 -1.89 -11.55
C LEU A 83 14.00 -2.83 -10.78
N CYS A 84 13.73 -3.10 -9.50
CA CYS A 84 14.41 -4.15 -8.75
C CYS A 84 14.03 -5.56 -9.23
N LEU A 85 12.80 -5.77 -9.71
CA LEU A 85 12.35 -7.07 -10.23
C LEU A 85 12.94 -7.42 -11.59
N ILE A 86 13.28 -6.41 -12.40
CA ILE A 86 13.91 -6.61 -13.72
C ILE A 86 15.43 -6.38 -13.70
N GLU A 87 16.02 -6.33 -12.50
CA GLU A 87 17.45 -6.17 -12.28
C GLU A 87 18.07 -4.89 -12.87
N CYS A 88 17.25 -3.86 -13.08
CA CYS A 88 17.69 -2.59 -13.64
C CYS A 88 18.37 -1.72 -12.58
N VAL A 89 17.88 -1.74 -11.34
CA VAL A 89 18.50 -0.99 -10.22
C VAL A 89 19.15 -2.00 -9.29
N GLN A 90 20.46 -2.19 -9.47
CA GLN A 90 21.28 -3.07 -8.65
C GLN A 90 22.10 -2.20 -7.70
N ALA A 91 21.76 -2.24 -6.41
CA ALA A 91 22.51 -1.53 -5.38
C ALA A 91 22.60 -2.39 -4.13
N ALA A 92 23.76 -2.39 -3.48
CA ALA A 92 23.96 -3.06 -2.19
C ALA A 92 22.96 -2.59 -1.12
N LYS A 93 22.48 -1.34 -1.25
CA LYS A 93 21.32 -0.82 -0.53
C LYS A 93 20.32 -0.27 -1.54
N PRO A 94 19.24 -1.01 -1.86
CA PRO A 94 18.26 -0.59 -2.85
C PRO A 94 17.56 0.71 -2.42
N PRO A 95 17.40 1.72 -3.31
CA PRO A 95 16.65 2.94 -3.03
C PRO A 95 15.26 2.69 -2.43
N LEU A 96 14.64 1.57 -2.83
CA LEU A 96 13.34 1.13 -2.35
C LEU A 96 13.27 1.06 -0.82
N VAL A 97 14.30 0.55 -0.15
CA VAL A 97 14.33 0.39 1.32
C VAL A 97 14.29 1.75 2.01
N GLU A 98 15.05 2.73 1.49
CA GLU A 98 15.08 4.09 2.05
C GLU A 98 13.77 4.84 1.83
N MET A 99 13.25 4.80 0.60
CA MET A 99 11.94 5.38 0.25
C MET A 99 10.82 4.79 1.12
N PHE A 100 10.88 3.48 1.36
CA PHE A 100 9.88 2.78 2.17
C PHE A 100 10.01 3.09 3.66
N THR A 101 11.25 3.22 4.16
CA THR A 101 11.52 3.66 5.54
C THR A 101 10.90 5.03 5.82
N GLU A 102 11.02 5.98 4.88
CA GLU A 102 10.40 7.31 4.99
C GLU A 102 8.86 7.22 5.09
N LEU A 103 8.23 6.30 4.36
CA LEU A 103 6.78 6.10 4.42
C LEU A 103 6.31 5.45 5.72
N CYS A 104 7.15 4.61 6.31
CA CYS A 104 6.88 3.91 7.56
C CYS A 104 7.16 4.75 8.81
N ASP A 105 7.59 6.01 8.67
CA ASP A 105 7.77 6.91 9.80
C ASP A 105 6.40 7.29 10.40
N ILE A 106 6.12 6.75 11.60
CA ILE A 106 4.88 7.00 12.35
C ILE A 106 4.91 8.30 13.15
N SER A 107 6.04 9.02 13.18
CA SER A 107 6.17 10.29 13.91
C SER A 107 5.62 11.49 13.12
N VAL A 108 5.29 11.29 11.84
CA VAL A 108 4.67 12.31 10.99
C VAL A 108 3.24 12.64 11.41
N ALA A 109 2.72 13.76 10.93
CA ALA A 109 1.32 14.15 11.17
C ALA A 109 0.34 13.08 10.66
N GLU A 110 -0.80 12.94 11.35
CA GLU A 110 -1.80 11.90 11.08
C GLU A 110 -2.25 11.87 9.60
N GLU A 111 -2.51 13.04 9.01
CA GLU A 111 -2.93 13.18 7.60
C GLU A 111 -1.87 12.66 6.62
N GLN A 112 -0.60 12.91 6.94
CA GLN A 112 0.52 12.39 6.16
C GLN A 112 0.67 10.88 6.34
N LEU A 113 0.47 10.37 7.56
CA LEU A 113 0.55 8.93 7.82
C LEU A 113 -0.55 8.15 7.09
N VAL A 114 -1.79 8.68 7.08
CA VAL A 114 -2.89 8.12 6.26
C VAL A 114 -2.48 8.09 4.79
N THR A 115 -1.90 9.19 4.28
CA THR A 115 -1.41 9.25 2.89
C THR A 115 -0.34 8.20 2.62
N ASN A 116 0.64 8.07 3.52
CA ASN A 116 1.71 7.07 3.44
C ASN A 116 1.14 5.65 3.39
N PHE A 117 0.15 5.34 4.22
CA PHE A 117 -0.51 4.03 4.24
C PHE A 117 -1.21 3.72 2.91
N THR A 118 -1.81 4.71 2.23
CA THR A 118 -2.34 4.48 0.87
C THR A 118 -1.26 4.13 -0.15
N ILE A 119 -0.05 4.69 0.00
CA ILE A 119 1.09 4.43 -0.88
C ILE A 119 1.66 3.03 -0.59
N ILE A 120 1.88 2.70 0.68
CA ILE A 120 2.34 1.37 1.14
C ILE A 120 1.37 0.29 0.67
N SER A 121 0.07 0.51 0.85
CA SER A 121 -1.00 -0.38 0.42
C SER A 121 -0.92 -0.68 -1.09
N SER A 122 -0.72 0.35 -1.91
CA SER A 122 -0.54 0.18 -3.36
C SER A 122 0.69 -0.65 -3.73
N LEU A 123 1.78 -0.58 -2.94
CA LEU A 123 2.95 -1.41 -3.16
C LEU A 123 2.68 -2.88 -2.77
N ALA A 124 2.17 -3.09 -1.56
CA ALA A 124 1.83 -4.40 -1.01
C ALA A 124 0.87 -5.16 -1.94
N GLN A 125 -0.17 -4.51 -2.45
CA GLN A 125 -1.15 -5.13 -3.35
C GLN A 125 -0.57 -5.80 -4.59
N LYS A 126 0.52 -5.30 -5.19
CA LYS A 126 1.11 -5.96 -6.37
C LYS A 126 2.41 -6.70 -6.09
N HIS A 127 3.12 -6.36 -5.02
CA HIS A 127 4.47 -6.88 -4.76
C HIS A 127 4.64 -7.47 -3.36
N ALA A 128 3.56 -7.83 -2.65
CA ALA A 128 3.61 -8.55 -1.36
C ALA A 128 4.66 -9.68 -1.37
N VAL A 129 4.53 -10.60 -2.34
CA VAL A 129 5.41 -11.77 -2.44
C VAL A 129 6.85 -11.35 -2.76
N SER A 130 7.04 -10.54 -3.80
CA SER A 130 8.37 -10.25 -4.33
C SER A 130 9.17 -9.20 -3.54
N CYS A 131 8.52 -8.32 -2.79
CA CYS A 131 9.18 -7.26 -2.02
C CYS A 131 9.13 -7.50 -0.50
N PHE A 132 8.15 -8.24 0.01
CA PHE A 132 7.94 -8.40 1.46
C PHE A 132 8.03 -9.85 1.94
N ASN A 133 8.30 -10.83 1.05
CA ASN A 133 8.25 -12.25 1.39
C ASN A 133 6.90 -12.67 2.03
N ILE A 134 5.81 -11.97 1.69
CA ILE A 134 4.48 -12.29 2.20
C ILE A 134 3.63 -12.83 1.06
N ILE A 135 3.09 -14.02 1.24
CA ILE A 135 1.99 -14.54 0.42
C ILE A 135 0.70 -14.19 1.17
N PRO A 136 -0.15 -13.28 0.66
CA PRO A 136 -1.43 -12.94 1.27
C PRO A 136 -2.35 -14.16 1.42
N ALA A 137 -3.19 -14.18 2.46
CA ALA A 137 -4.06 -15.31 2.78
C ALA A 137 -4.89 -15.84 1.60
N LYS A 138 -5.47 -14.97 0.77
CA LYS A 138 -6.22 -15.39 -0.43
C LYS A 138 -5.37 -16.12 -1.47
N GLN A 139 -4.10 -15.71 -1.61
CA GLN A 139 -3.16 -16.36 -2.52
C GLN A 139 -2.72 -17.72 -1.97
N GLN A 140 -2.56 -17.84 -0.64
CA GLN A 140 -2.31 -19.12 0.03
C GLN A 140 -3.47 -20.10 -0.17
N ALA A 141 -4.71 -19.67 0.11
CA ALA A 141 -5.90 -20.49 -0.08
C ALA A 141 -6.06 -20.97 -1.54
N TYR A 142 -5.73 -20.10 -2.51
CA TYR A 142 -5.73 -20.46 -3.93
C TYR A 142 -4.65 -21.50 -4.28
N ALA A 143 -3.43 -21.33 -3.76
CA ALA A 143 -2.33 -22.28 -3.93
C ALA A 143 -2.69 -23.67 -3.35
N GLU A 144 -3.25 -23.68 -2.13
CA GLU A 144 -3.74 -24.89 -1.46
C GLU A 144 -4.83 -25.59 -2.26
N ALA A 145 -5.85 -24.85 -2.72
CA ALA A 145 -6.95 -25.39 -3.51
C ALA A 145 -6.49 -26.02 -4.84
N LEU A 146 -5.41 -25.51 -5.42
CA LEU A 146 -4.82 -26.06 -6.65
C LEU A 146 -3.76 -27.13 -6.42
N GLY A 147 -3.33 -27.35 -5.16
CA GLY A 147 -2.20 -28.22 -4.84
C GLY A 147 -0.89 -27.78 -5.49
N LYS A 148 -0.68 -26.46 -5.64
CA LYS A 148 0.51 -25.88 -6.29
C LYS A 148 1.06 -24.72 -5.48
N ASP A 149 2.38 -24.67 -5.33
CA ASP A 149 3.04 -23.54 -4.70
C ASP A 149 2.79 -22.23 -5.47
N TRP A 150 2.75 -21.13 -4.72
CA TRP A 150 2.57 -19.81 -5.31
C TRP A 150 3.83 -19.42 -6.12
N PRO A 151 3.68 -18.92 -7.37
CA PRO A 151 4.82 -18.60 -8.19
C PRO A 151 5.63 -17.43 -7.62
N GLU A 152 6.91 -17.67 -7.36
CA GLU A 152 7.87 -16.62 -7.02
C GLU A 152 8.39 -15.94 -8.28
N ARG A 153 8.51 -14.62 -8.23
CA ARG A 153 9.26 -13.85 -9.23
C ARG A 153 10.67 -13.63 -8.73
N GLN A 154 11.64 -13.87 -9.60
CA GLN A 154 13.02 -13.45 -9.34
C GLN A 154 13.04 -11.96 -9.01
N CYS A 155 13.76 -11.62 -7.95
CA CYS A 155 13.85 -10.28 -7.39
C CYS A 155 15.27 -10.05 -6.93
N VAL A 156 15.90 -8.97 -7.37
CA VAL A 156 17.28 -8.62 -6.95
C VAL A 156 17.34 -8.19 -5.49
N LEU A 157 16.19 -7.85 -4.87
CA LEU A 157 16.16 -7.58 -3.44
C LEU A 157 16.59 -8.83 -2.69
N GLU A 158 17.74 -8.76 -2.03
CA GLU A 158 18.20 -9.80 -1.13
C GLU A 158 17.17 -10.08 -0.05
N GLU A 159 17.15 -11.31 0.45
CA GLU A 159 16.20 -11.75 1.48
C GLU A 159 16.22 -10.84 2.71
N ALA A 160 17.40 -10.37 3.13
CA ALA A 160 17.54 -9.41 4.23
C ALA A 160 16.79 -8.09 3.98
N SER A 161 16.86 -7.55 2.75
CA SER A 161 16.14 -6.33 2.37
C SER A 161 14.62 -6.56 2.32
N ARG A 162 14.18 -7.72 1.82
CA ARG A 162 12.74 -8.07 1.78
C ARG A 162 12.16 -8.24 3.19
N ASN A 163 12.90 -8.91 4.06
CA ASN A 163 12.54 -9.06 5.47
C ASN A 163 12.54 -7.71 6.21
N GLN A 164 13.48 -6.81 5.87
CA GLN A 164 13.47 -5.45 6.41
C GLN A 164 12.22 -4.66 5.97
N LEU A 165 11.86 -4.71 4.68
CA LEU A 165 10.64 -4.06 4.17
C LEU A 165 9.39 -4.62 4.84
N GLN A 166 9.33 -5.94 5.03
CA GLN A 166 8.27 -6.61 5.77
C GLN A 166 8.15 -6.07 7.20
N GLN A 167 9.26 -6.06 7.95
CA GLN A 167 9.28 -5.59 9.33
C GLN A 167 8.87 -4.12 9.44
N LEU A 168 9.36 -3.25 8.55
CA LEU A 168 8.97 -1.85 8.51
C LEU A 168 7.46 -1.69 8.30
N ALA A 169 6.88 -2.42 7.34
CA ALA A 169 5.46 -2.36 7.05
C ALA A 169 4.60 -2.85 8.22
N VAL A 170 4.95 -4.01 8.78
CA VAL A 170 4.23 -4.64 9.89
C VAL A 170 4.32 -3.77 11.15
N ASN A 171 5.51 -3.28 11.51
CA ASN A 171 5.70 -2.45 12.69
C ASN A 171 4.94 -1.12 12.59
N ALA A 172 5.01 -0.45 11.43
CA ALA A 172 4.28 0.80 11.20
C ALA A 172 2.76 0.57 11.30
N TYR A 173 2.26 -0.50 10.66
CA TYR A 173 0.85 -0.89 10.73
C TYR A 173 0.40 -1.17 12.17
N GLN A 174 1.09 -2.06 12.88
CA GLN A 174 0.73 -2.44 14.25
C GLN A 174 0.77 -1.25 15.21
N SER A 175 1.71 -0.33 15.02
CA SER A 175 1.88 0.82 15.92
C SER A 175 0.83 1.92 15.70
N ALA A 176 0.38 2.13 14.45
CA ALA A 176 -0.45 3.29 14.12
C ALA A 176 -1.89 2.97 13.69
N ALA A 177 -2.16 1.81 13.09
CA ALA A 177 -3.44 1.54 12.43
C ALA A 177 -4.64 1.64 13.38
N GLY A 178 -4.52 1.09 14.60
CA GLY A 178 -5.57 1.20 15.62
C GLY A 178 -5.81 2.65 16.07
N GLY A 179 -4.74 3.43 16.23
CA GLY A 179 -4.83 4.86 16.59
C GLY A 179 -5.52 5.70 15.51
N LEU A 180 -5.15 5.49 14.24
CA LEU A 180 -5.78 6.15 13.10
C LEU A 180 -7.28 5.87 13.02
N LEU A 181 -7.66 4.60 13.15
CA LEU A 181 -9.05 4.17 13.09
C LEU A 181 -9.87 4.77 14.25
N ARG A 182 -9.36 4.69 15.48
CA ARG A 182 -10.00 5.30 16.66
C ARG A 182 -10.15 6.82 16.54
N SER A 183 -9.10 7.52 16.09
CA SER A 183 -9.13 8.97 15.86
C SER A 183 -10.20 9.36 14.82
N ALA A 184 -10.31 8.60 13.73
CA ALA A 184 -11.34 8.83 12.71
C ALA A 184 -12.76 8.61 13.25
N HIS A 185 -13.01 7.51 13.98
CA HIS A 185 -14.31 7.26 14.60
C HIS A 185 -14.67 8.32 15.64
N SER A 186 -13.73 8.69 16.51
CA SER A 186 -13.94 9.69 17.56
C SER A 186 -14.39 11.03 16.99
N ARG A 187 -13.71 11.52 15.92
CA ARG A 187 -14.10 12.76 15.21
C ARG A 187 -15.49 12.68 14.61
N LEU A 188 -15.86 11.54 14.03
CA LEU A 188 -17.20 11.35 13.46
C LEU A 188 -18.27 11.39 14.55
N LEU A 189 -18.09 10.65 15.65
CA LEU A 189 -19.02 10.61 16.78
C LEU A 189 -19.20 12.00 17.43
N GLU A 190 -18.12 12.77 17.56
CA GLU A 190 -18.18 14.14 18.09
C GLU A 190 -19.02 15.07 17.18
N GLN A 191 -18.85 14.94 15.86
CA GLN A 191 -19.66 15.68 14.90
C GLN A 191 -21.13 15.24 14.92
N GLU A 192 -21.41 13.95 15.08
CA GLU A 192 -22.78 13.44 15.23
C GLU A 192 -23.45 13.99 16.50
N LYS A 193 -22.72 14.06 17.61
CA LYS A 193 -23.21 14.67 18.86
C LYS A 193 -23.50 16.15 18.69
N THR A 194 -22.63 16.87 17.98
CA THR A 194 -22.82 18.29 17.64
C THR A 194 -24.10 18.48 16.82
N ASN A 195 -24.26 17.68 15.77
CA ASN A 195 -25.45 17.69 14.91
C ASN A 195 -26.73 17.36 15.69
N GLN A 196 -26.68 16.39 16.60
CA GLN A 196 -27.82 16.03 17.46
C GLN A 196 -28.23 17.20 18.36
N THR A 197 -27.25 17.89 18.95
CA THR A 197 -27.50 19.06 19.82
C THR A 197 -28.16 20.19 19.03
N LEU A 198 -27.63 20.52 17.85
CA LEU A 198 -28.20 21.54 16.96
C LEU A 198 -29.63 21.20 16.54
N ARG A 199 -29.91 19.93 16.26
CA ARG A 199 -31.24 19.47 15.89
C ARG A 199 -32.25 19.62 17.04
N VAL A 200 -31.82 19.38 18.28
CA VAL A 200 -32.65 19.59 19.47
C VAL A 200 -32.87 21.08 19.74
N ASP A 201 -31.82 21.89 19.68
CA ASP A 201 -31.88 23.31 20.08
C ASP A 201 -32.53 24.21 19.03
N LYS A 202 -32.30 23.94 17.74
CA LYS A 202 -32.70 24.80 16.62
C LYS A 202 -33.70 24.14 15.67
N GLY A 203 -34.03 22.86 15.87
CA GLY A 203 -34.90 22.08 14.99
C GLY A 203 -34.28 21.64 13.66
N GLN A 204 -33.09 22.14 13.32
CA GLN A 204 -32.39 21.85 12.07
C GLN A 204 -30.87 21.84 12.26
N VAL A 205 -30.18 21.08 11.42
CA VAL A 205 -28.71 21.12 11.27
C VAL A 205 -28.42 21.99 10.06
N ASP A 206 -27.42 22.87 10.15
CA ASP A 206 -27.01 23.70 9.02
C ASP A 206 -26.16 22.93 8.00
N ALA A 207 -26.10 23.47 6.78
CA ALA A 207 -25.41 22.82 5.66
C ALA A 207 -23.90 22.62 5.90
N GLU A 208 -23.27 23.49 6.70
CA GLU A 208 -21.84 23.37 7.03
C GLU A 208 -21.57 22.14 7.89
N ASN A 209 -22.40 21.92 8.91
CA ASN A 209 -22.31 20.75 9.79
C ASN A 209 -22.67 19.43 9.06
N GLU A 210 -23.63 19.46 8.13
CA GLU A 210 -23.94 18.31 7.26
C GLU A 210 -22.77 17.98 6.32
N GLN A 211 -22.14 19.00 5.74
CA GLN A 211 -20.96 18.82 4.88
C GLN A 211 -19.78 18.25 5.66
N LYS A 212 -19.48 18.79 6.85
CA LYS A 212 -18.40 18.30 7.72
C LYS A 212 -18.63 16.85 8.15
N HIS A 213 -19.85 16.48 8.53
CA HIS A 213 -20.20 15.10 8.85
C HIS A 213 -19.98 14.17 7.64
N THR A 214 -20.39 14.58 6.44
CA THR A 214 -20.18 13.80 5.22
C THR A 214 -18.68 13.59 4.94
N GLN A 215 -17.87 14.64 5.07
CA GLN A 215 -16.41 14.56 4.89
C GLN A 215 -15.75 13.61 5.89
N LEU A 216 -16.13 13.68 7.17
CA LEU A 216 -15.60 12.79 8.21
C LEU A 216 -15.97 11.32 7.95
N LYS A 217 -17.21 11.07 7.52
CA LYS A 217 -17.68 9.73 7.14
C LYS A 217 -16.88 9.17 5.95
N GLU A 218 -16.66 9.97 4.91
CA GLU A 218 -15.83 9.56 3.77
C GLU A 218 -14.37 9.31 4.16
N ALA A 219 -13.81 10.13 5.06
CA ALA A 219 -12.46 9.96 5.56
C ALA A 219 -12.29 8.65 6.33
N LEU A 220 -13.25 8.33 7.22
CA LEU A 220 -13.30 7.05 7.93
C LEU A 220 -13.34 5.87 6.97
N GLN A 221 -14.26 5.87 5.99
CA GLN A 221 -14.36 4.80 4.99
C GLN A 221 -13.07 4.60 4.20
N LYS A 222 -12.37 5.68 3.85
CA LYS A 222 -11.07 5.62 3.16
C LYS A 222 -9.98 4.98 4.04
N ILE A 223 -9.95 5.33 5.33
CA ILE A 223 -9.02 4.74 6.30
C ILE A 223 -9.33 3.25 6.45
N GLU A 224 -10.59 2.88 6.70
CA GLU A 224 -11.03 1.49 6.83
C GLU A 224 -10.66 0.64 5.61
N ALA A 225 -10.93 1.13 4.40
CA ALA A 225 -10.58 0.42 3.16
C ALA A 225 -9.06 0.23 3.01
N THR A 226 -8.28 1.26 3.38
CA THR A 226 -6.81 1.20 3.32
C THR A 226 -6.27 0.20 4.33
N LEU A 227 -6.76 0.24 5.57
CA LEU A 227 -6.35 -0.68 6.64
C LEU A 227 -6.78 -2.12 6.36
N THR A 228 -7.98 -2.33 5.81
CA THR A 228 -8.45 -3.64 5.35
C THR A 228 -7.48 -4.22 4.32
N THR A 229 -7.10 -3.41 3.32
CA THR A 229 -6.13 -3.84 2.32
C THR A 229 -4.77 -4.16 2.94
N LEU A 230 -4.26 -3.31 3.82
CA LEU A 230 -2.98 -3.56 4.49
C LEU A 230 -3.03 -4.82 5.35
N SER A 231 -4.11 -5.03 6.10
CA SER A 231 -4.32 -6.23 6.91
C SER A 231 -4.23 -7.50 6.07
N GLU A 232 -4.90 -7.51 4.90
CA GLU A 232 -4.90 -8.63 3.97
C GLU A 232 -3.51 -8.90 3.37
N PHE A 233 -2.84 -7.86 2.85
CA PHE A 233 -1.57 -8.03 2.14
C PHE A 233 -0.35 -8.12 3.06
N LEU A 234 -0.50 -7.74 4.34
CA LEU A 234 0.53 -7.91 5.36
C LEU A 234 0.28 -9.12 6.28
N ASN A 235 -0.79 -9.89 6.04
CA ASN A 235 -1.27 -10.96 6.92
C ASN A 235 -1.34 -10.51 8.39
N GLN A 236 -1.87 -9.29 8.61
CA GLN A 236 -2.08 -8.73 9.94
C GLN A 236 -3.58 -8.73 10.27
N PRO A 237 -3.96 -8.84 11.55
CA PRO A 237 -5.34 -8.63 11.93
C PRO A 237 -5.79 -7.19 11.61
N MET A 238 -7.05 -7.03 11.23
CA MET A 238 -7.68 -5.71 11.15
C MET A 238 -7.71 -5.09 12.56
N PRO A 239 -7.41 -3.81 12.75
CA PRO A 239 -7.42 -3.21 14.07
C PRO A 239 -8.87 -3.10 14.55
N THR A 240 -9.14 -3.55 15.77
CA THR A 240 -10.47 -3.43 16.37
C THR A 240 -10.69 -2.02 16.92
N THR A 241 -11.91 -1.51 16.78
CA THR A 241 -12.34 -0.20 17.30
C THR A 241 -12.68 -0.23 18.79
N VAL A 242 -12.89 -1.43 19.33
CA VAL A 242 -13.30 -1.68 20.71
C VAL A 242 -12.05 -1.57 21.57
N GLU A 243 -12.06 -0.60 22.48
CA GLU A 243 -11.18 -0.61 23.64
C GLU A 243 -11.27 -2.00 24.28
N GLU A 244 -10.15 -2.60 24.66
CA GLU A 244 -10.21 -3.56 25.75
C GLU A 244 -10.82 -2.80 26.92
N GLU A 245 -12.13 -2.90 27.10
CA GLU A 245 -12.79 -2.49 28.32
C GLU A 245 -12.02 -3.22 29.43
N GLU A 246 -11.36 -2.45 30.30
CA GLU A 246 -10.80 -3.03 31.51
C GLU A 246 -11.89 -3.89 32.17
N PRO A 247 -11.60 -5.15 32.54
CA PRO A 247 -12.61 -6.03 33.10
C PRO A 247 -12.85 -5.61 34.54
N ASN A 248 -13.72 -4.62 34.75
CA ASN A 248 -14.15 -4.24 36.07
C ASN A 248 -15.61 -4.61 36.33
N VAL A 249 -15.71 -5.72 37.08
CA VAL A 249 -16.64 -5.95 38.20
C VAL A 249 -18.06 -6.41 37.84
N SER A 250 -18.17 -7.75 37.77
CA SER A 250 -19.24 -8.61 38.29
C SER A 250 -20.71 -8.21 38.06
N ARG A 251 -21.41 -9.09 37.33
CA ARG A 251 -22.72 -9.58 37.78
C ARG A 251 -22.74 -11.10 37.83
N ILE A 252 -22.77 -11.59 39.07
CA ILE A 252 -23.23 -12.92 39.47
C ILE A 252 -24.69 -13.07 39.00
N GLY A 253 -25.00 -14.18 38.35
CA GLY A 253 -26.37 -14.55 37.99
C GLY A 253 -26.41 -15.83 37.16
N ALA A 254 -26.47 -16.96 37.84
CA ALA A 254 -26.58 -18.31 37.29
C ALA A 254 -27.80 -18.50 36.37
N GLY A 255 -27.67 -19.43 35.41
CA GLY A 255 -28.81 -19.97 34.65
C GLY A 255 -28.40 -20.66 33.36
N GLU A 256 -28.05 -21.95 33.46
CA GLU A 256 -27.85 -22.88 32.35
C GLU A 256 -29.06 -22.92 31.40
N ASN A 257 -28.83 -22.91 30.08
CA ASN A 257 -29.27 -24.00 29.23
C ASN A 257 -28.62 -23.95 27.84
N SER A 258 -28.00 -25.07 27.49
CA SER A 258 -27.41 -25.38 26.19
C SER A 258 -28.48 -25.67 25.14
N LYS A 259 -28.24 -25.25 23.90
CA LYS A 259 -28.61 -25.99 22.69
C LYS A 259 -27.72 -25.57 21.52
N GLU A 260 -27.15 -26.59 20.91
CA GLU A 260 -26.15 -26.62 19.86
C GLU A 260 -26.89 -26.83 18.54
N GLU A 261 -26.69 -25.96 17.55
CA GLU A 261 -27.24 -26.09 16.19
C GLU A 261 -26.11 -25.89 15.18
N ALA A 262 -25.96 -26.86 14.28
CA ALA A 262 -24.86 -27.00 13.32
C ALA A 262 -25.00 -26.04 12.11
N PRO A 263 -23.91 -25.65 11.43
CA PRO A 263 -23.99 -24.77 10.27
C PRO A 263 -24.22 -25.55 8.97
N GLU A 264 -25.14 -25.04 8.16
CA GLU A 264 -25.41 -25.45 6.77
C GLU A 264 -24.28 -25.00 5.83
N GLU A 265 -24.06 -25.79 4.78
CA GLU A 265 -23.00 -25.67 3.77
C GLU A 265 -23.24 -24.44 2.86
N GLU A 266 -22.26 -23.53 2.75
CA GLU A 266 -22.27 -22.45 1.76
C GLU A 266 -21.68 -22.90 0.42
N GLU A 267 -22.48 -22.75 -0.65
CA GLU A 267 -22.07 -22.95 -2.05
C GLU A 267 -20.94 -21.98 -2.44
N VAL A 268 -19.80 -22.53 -2.83
CA VAL A 268 -18.67 -21.78 -3.39
C VAL A 268 -18.96 -21.40 -4.85
N LEU A 269 -19.28 -20.13 -5.08
CA LEU A 269 -19.32 -19.53 -6.42
C LEU A 269 -17.90 -19.42 -6.99
N ILE A 270 -17.61 -20.25 -7.99
CA ILE A 270 -16.37 -20.23 -8.77
C ILE A 270 -16.34 -18.93 -9.61
N PHE A 271 -15.40 -18.02 -9.30
CA PHE A 271 -15.15 -16.83 -10.11
C PHE A 271 -13.96 -17.08 -11.04
N GLU A 272 -14.19 -16.96 -12.35
CA GLU A 272 -13.17 -17.18 -13.39
C GLU A 272 -11.99 -16.20 -13.26
N ALA A 273 -10.78 -16.75 -13.17
CA ALA A 273 -9.55 -15.97 -13.09
C ALA A 273 -9.19 -15.32 -14.44
N GLY A 274 -9.09 -14.00 -14.44
CA GLY A 274 -8.62 -13.20 -15.57
C GLY A 274 -7.12 -13.38 -15.90
N PRO A 275 -6.67 -12.92 -17.09
CA PRO A 275 -5.47 -13.40 -17.76
C PRO A 275 -4.20 -12.67 -17.29
N TRP A 276 -3.64 -13.05 -16.15
CA TRP A 276 -2.32 -12.52 -15.70
C TRP A 276 -1.24 -13.59 -15.50
N CYS A 277 -1.53 -14.84 -15.83
CA CYS A 277 -0.53 -15.90 -15.93
C CYS A 277 -0.33 -16.31 -17.40
N ARG A 278 0.40 -15.51 -18.16
CA ARG A 278 1.15 -16.04 -19.31
C ARG A 278 2.62 -15.80 -19.04
N ALA A 279 3.27 -16.86 -18.59
CA ALA A 279 4.71 -16.98 -18.54
C ALA A 279 5.30 -16.82 -19.95
N SER A 280 6.38 -16.07 -20.04
CA SER A 280 7.41 -16.17 -21.07
C SER A 280 8.72 -15.80 -20.39
#